data_AF-A0A359KBP8-F1
#
_entry.id   AF-A0A359KBP8-F1
#
_cell.length_a   1.000
_cell.length_b   1.000
_cell.length_c   1.000
_cell.angle_alpha   90.00
_cell.angle_beta   90.00
_cell.angle_gamma   90.00
#
_symmetry.space_group_name_H-M   'P 1'
#
loop_
_entity.id
_entity.type
_entity.pdbx_description
1 polymer ?
#
loop_
_entity_poly.entity_id
_entity_poly.type
_entity_poly.pdbx_seq_one_letter_code
_entity_poly.pdbx_strand_id
1 'polypeptide(L)'
;MSLALLFPGQGSQSVGMGVALSDAFASAREVFAEVDDALNQKLFELMREGPDDQLTLTENAQPALMAVSVATARVLKVEFGVDVARAAYVAGHSLGEYSALAAAGAISLSDTARLLKLRGQAMQRAVPVGKGAMASLIGPKTDLALAEEAARAGSAAGVCVVANDNNKGNVVISGDKAAVDLAIEKAKELGARAIPLNVSAPFHCPLMQPAADEMAAALADAKIIAPVVPVVANVTARPETDAEVIRRLLVEQVTGRVRWRESMEWMASEGGVTRFVEVGSG
;
A
#
# COMPACT_ATOMS: atom_id res chain seq x y z
N MET A 1 -23.94 9.52 -10.01
CA MET A 1 -23.33 8.47 -9.16
C MET A 1 -21.86 8.82 -9.02
N SER A 2 -21.38 9.00 -7.79
CA SER A 2 -19.97 9.31 -7.54
C SER A 2 -19.16 8.01 -7.46
N LEU A 3 -17.98 8.00 -8.10
CA LEU A 3 -17.07 6.87 -8.26
C LEU A 3 -15.76 7.15 -7.54
N ALA A 4 -15.21 6.16 -6.84
CA ALA A 4 -13.81 6.14 -6.42
C ALA A 4 -13.06 4.96 -7.07
N LEU A 5 -11.84 5.21 -7.49
CA LEU A 5 -10.92 4.15 -7.95
C LEU A 5 -9.99 3.77 -6.80
N LEU A 6 -9.93 2.48 -6.51
CA LEU A 6 -9.12 1.90 -5.44
C LEU A 6 -7.95 1.14 -6.03
N PHE A 7 -6.79 1.28 -5.44
CA PHE A 7 -5.57 0.63 -5.91
C PHE A 7 -5.04 -0.35 -4.85
N PRO A 8 -4.88 -1.64 -5.18
CA PRO A 8 -4.53 -2.66 -4.20
C PRO A 8 -3.13 -2.48 -3.63
N GLY A 9 -2.95 -2.97 -2.41
CA GLY A 9 -1.69 -2.98 -1.66
C GLY A 9 -0.91 -4.28 -1.81
N GLN A 10 0.16 -4.45 -1.01
CA GLN A 10 0.97 -5.67 -1.01
C GLN A 10 0.19 -6.85 -0.45
N GLY A 11 0.36 -8.03 -1.04
CA GLY A 11 -0.33 -9.27 -0.68
C GLY A 11 -1.19 -9.83 -1.79
N SER A 12 -1.49 -9.05 -2.84
CA SER A 12 -2.26 -9.47 -4.01
C SER A 12 -1.39 -9.78 -5.24
N GLN A 13 -0.07 -9.77 -5.10
CA GLN A 13 0.84 -10.16 -6.17
C GLN A 13 0.75 -11.67 -6.43
N SER A 14 0.83 -12.05 -7.70
CA SER A 14 0.88 -13.45 -8.11
C SER A 14 1.67 -13.59 -9.41
N VAL A 15 2.38 -14.71 -9.57
CA VAL A 15 3.04 -15.04 -10.83
C VAL A 15 1.97 -15.16 -11.93
N GLY A 16 2.23 -14.52 -13.08
CA GLY A 16 1.30 -14.40 -14.19
C GLY A 16 0.43 -13.14 -14.17
N MET A 17 0.48 -12.31 -13.11
CA MET A 17 -0.27 -11.06 -13.07
C MET A 17 0.15 -10.11 -14.20
N GLY A 18 -0.82 -9.42 -14.79
CA GLY A 18 -0.57 -8.47 -15.89
C GLY A 18 -0.31 -9.09 -17.27
N VAL A 19 -0.08 -10.41 -17.38
CA VAL A 19 0.19 -11.09 -18.66
C VAL A 19 -0.99 -10.94 -19.63
N ALA A 20 -2.21 -11.24 -19.20
CA ALA A 20 -3.39 -11.11 -20.05
C ALA A 20 -3.61 -9.66 -20.55
N LEU A 21 -3.29 -8.66 -19.72
CA LEU A 21 -3.35 -7.24 -20.13
C LEU A 21 -2.27 -6.92 -21.17
N SER A 22 -1.04 -7.36 -20.91
CA SER A 22 0.10 -7.21 -21.83
C SER A 22 -0.17 -7.88 -23.17
N ASP A 23 -0.73 -9.08 -23.20
CA ASP A 23 -1.00 -9.80 -24.44
C ASP A 23 -2.09 -9.10 -25.26
N ALA A 24 -3.15 -8.62 -24.60
CA ALA A 24 -4.29 -7.99 -25.25
C ALA A 24 -4.03 -6.53 -25.70
N PHE A 25 -3.26 -5.75 -24.95
CA PHE A 25 -3.20 -4.29 -25.13
C PHE A 25 -1.77 -3.73 -25.20
N ALA A 26 -1.48 -2.96 -26.24
CA ALA A 26 -0.20 -2.27 -26.40
C ALA A 26 0.06 -1.27 -25.27
N SER A 27 -1.00 -0.57 -24.84
CA SER A 27 -0.97 0.40 -23.74
C SER A 27 -0.54 -0.21 -22.40
N ALA A 28 -0.80 -1.50 -22.16
CA ALA A 28 -0.26 -2.21 -21.00
C ALA A 28 1.22 -2.57 -21.18
N ARG A 29 1.62 -3.06 -22.36
CA ARG A 29 3.03 -3.39 -22.66
C ARG A 29 3.96 -2.21 -22.50
N GLU A 30 3.52 -1.03 -22.92
CA GLU A 30 4.27 0.22 -22.76
C GLU A 30 4.51 0.57 -21.29
N VAL A 31 3.51 0.38 -20.42
CA VAL A 31 3.65 0.60 -18.97
C VAL A 31 4.68 -0.36 -18.38
N PHE A 32 4.61 -1.64 -18.72
CA PHE A 32 5.58 -2.63 -18.23
C PHE A 32 7.00 -2.35 -18.73
N ALA A 33 7.16 -1.96 -19.99
CA ALA A 33 8.46 -1.59 -20.56
C ALA A 33 9.04 -0.33 -19.89
N GLU A 34 8.22 0.71 -19.66
CA GLU A 34 8.68 1.92 -18.98
C GLU A 34 9.14 1.62 -17.55
N VAL A 35 8.43 0.74 -16.83
CA VAL A 35 8.83 0.32 -15.47
C VAL A 35 10.14 -0.47 -15.50
N ASP A 36 10.29 -1.41 -16.43
CA ASP A 36 11.53 -2.18 -16.59
C ASP A 36 12.73 -1.26 -16.87
N ASP A 37 12.56 -0.29 -17.78
CA ASP A 37 13.59 0.70 -18.12
C ASP A 37 13.91 1.62 -16.93
N ALA A 38 12.89 2.08 -16.21
CA ALA A 38 13.07 2.96 -15.06
C ALA A 38 13.84 2.30 -13.92
N LEU A 39 13.68 0.98 -13.76
CA LEU A 39 14.35 0.16 -12.75
C LEU A 39 15.65 -0.48 -13.25
N ASN A 40 15.93 -0.42 -14.55
CA ASN A 40 16.99 -1.18 -15.20
C ASN A 40 16.94 -2.68 -14.80
N GLN A 41 15.73 -3.25 -14.78
CA GLN A 41 15.42 -4.61 -14.33
C GLN A 41 14.32 -5.19 -15.23
N LYS A 42 14.38 -6.49 -15.55
CA LYS A 42 13.28 -7.21 -16.21
C LYS A 42 12.19 -7.60 -15.21
N LEU A 43 11.53 -6.62 -14.62
CA LEU A 43 10.50 -6.84 -13.60
C LEU A 43 9.29 -7.54 -14.19
N PHE A 44 8.87 -7.19 -15.41
CA PHE A 44 7.73 -7.86 -16.05
C PHE A 44 7.99 -9.33 -16.35
N GLU A 45 9.23 -9.71 -16.67
CA GLU A 45 9.61 -11.11 -16.84
C GLU A 45 9.47 -11.88 -15.51
N LEU A 46 9.93 -11.30 -14.40
CA LEU A 46 9.72 -11.84 -13.06
C LEU A 46 8.22 -11.95 -12.70
N MET A 47 7.41 -10.96 -13.08
CA MET A 47 5.95 -11.02 -12.89
C MET A 47 5.31 -12.16 -13.68
N ARG A 48 5.77 -12.40 -14.91
CA ARG A 48 5.23 -13.41 -15.82
C ARG A 48 5.60 -14.83 -15.40
N GLU A 49 6.86 -15.06 -15.06
CA GLU A 49 7.43 -16.41 -14.93
C GLU A 49 7.86 -16.77 -13.50
N GLY A 50 7.98 -15.77 -12.61
CA GLY A 50 8.47 -15.98 -11.25
C GLY A 50 10.00 -16.14 -11.21
N PRO A 51 10.53 -16.76 -10.14
CA PRO A 51 9.80 -17.53 -9.13
C PRO A 51 9.04 -16.66 -8.12
N ASP A 52 8.04 -17.24 -7.46
CA ASP A 52 7.10 -16.55 -6.56
C ASP A 52 7.79 -15.92 -5.34
N ASP A 53 8.81 -16.58 -4.81
CA ASP A 53 9.60 -16.10 -3.68
C ASP A 53 10.37 -14.81 -4.01
N GLN A 54 10.86 -14.68 -5.24
CA GLN A 54 11.50 -13.47 -5.75
C GLN A 54 10.49 -12.35 -6.01
N LEU A 55 9.32 -12.69 -6.58
CA LEU A 55 8.25 -11.70 -6.81
C LEU A 55 7.70 -11.15 -5.50
N THR A 56 7.60 -11.98 -4.46
CA THR A 56 7.07 -11.61 -3.14
C THR A 56 8.06 -10.80 -2.30
N LEU A 57 9.34 -10.70 -2.69
CA LEU A 57 10.25 -9.72 -2.09
C LEU A 57 9.66 -8.32 -2.23
N THR A 58 9.59 -7.58 -1.13
CA THR A 58 8.89 -6.28 -1.06
C THR A 58 9.47 -5.29 -2.08
N GLU A 59 10.78 -5.31 -2.33
CA GLU A 59 11.41 -4.50 -3.38
C GLU A 59 10.94 -4.79 -4.81
N ASN A 60 10.40 -5.98 -5.09
CA ASN A 60 9.84 -6.35 -6.39
C ASN A 60 8.32 -6.24 -6.39
N ALA A 61 7.66 -6.72 -5.32
CA ALA A 61 6.20 -6.71 -5.18
C ALA A 61 5.62 -5.29 -5.29
N GLN A 62 6.24 -4.30 -4.65
CA GLN A 62 5.71 -2.93 -4.66
C GLN A 62 5.66 -2.31 -6.07
N PRO A 63 6.79 -2.20 -6.83
CA PRO A 63 6.74 -1.69 -8.18
C PRO A 63 5.92 -2.59 -9.12
N ALA A 64 5.89 -3.91 -8.92
CA ALA A 64 5.13 -4.83 -9.78
C ALA A 64 3.61 -4.62 -9.65
N LEU A 65 3.10 -4.49 -8.43
CA LEU A 65 1.68 -4.21 -8.17
C LEU A 65 1.26 -2.83 -8.69
N MET A 66 2.14 -1.84 -8.56
CA MET A 66 1.94 -0.53 -9.15
C MET A 66 1.90 -0.59 -10.68
N ALA A 67 2.80 -1.35 -11.31
CA ALA A 67 2.82 -1.51 -12.76
C ALA A 67 1.49 -2.10 -13.29
N VAL A 68 0.95 -3.15 -12.65
CA VAL A 68 -0.36 -3.72 -13.04
C VAL A 68 -1.51 -2.73 -12.83
N SER A 69 -1.47 -1.99 -11.73
CA SER A 69 -2.47 -0.96 -11.40
C SER A 69 -2.52 0.14 -12.46
N VAL A 70 -1.35 0.71 -12.81
CA VAL A 70 -1.23 1.77 -13.81
C VAL A 70 -1.48 1.23 -15.22
N ALA A 71 -1.08 0.00 -15.53
CA ALA A 71 -1.39 -0.65 -16.81
C ALA A 71 -2.90 -0.81 -17.00
N THR A 72 -3.62 -1.28 -15.97
CA THR A 72 -5.08 -1.38 -16.00
C THR A 72 -5.72 -0.01 -16.21
N ALA A 73 -5.28 1.01 -15.46
CA ALA A 73 -5.78 2.39 -15.62
C ALA A 73 -5.49 2.95 -17.03
N ARG A 74 -4.32 2.66 -17.60
CA ARG A 74 -3.93 3.09 -18.95
C ARG A 74 -4.79 2.41 -20.02
N VAL A 75 -5.02 1.09 -19.90
CA VAL A 75 -5.91 0.34 -20.79
C VAL A 75 -7.34 0.89 -20.72
N LEU A 76 -7.88 1.10 -19.53
CA LEU A 76 -9.21 1.70 -19.33
C LEU A 76 -9.34 3.05 -20.03
N LYS A 77 -8.32 3.89 -19.93
CA LYS A 77 -8.30 5.20 -20.59
C LYS A 77 -8.20 5.09 -22.11
N VAL A 78 -7.22 4.36 -22.63
CA VAL A 78 -6.88 4.31 -24.06
C VAL A 78 -7.93 3.53 -24.85
N GLU A 79 -8.34 2.37 -24.36
CA GLU A 79 -9.19 1.45 -25.11
C GLU A 79 -10.69 1.70 -24.87
N PHE A 80 -11.05 2.19 -23.68
CA PHE A 80 -12.45 2.32 -23.26
C PHE A 80 -12.88 3.74 -22.89
N GLY A 81 -11.99 4.75 -23.00
CA GLY A 81 -12.32 6.14 -22.68
C GLY A 81 -12.67 6.37 -21.20
N VAL A 82 -12.25 5.47 -20.31
CA VAL A 82 -12.46 5.58 -18.87
C VAL A 82 -11.21 6.19 -18.24
N ASP A 83 -11.19 7.52 -18.18
CA ASP A 83 -10.11 8.27 -17.53
C ASP A 83 -10.30 8.32 -16.00
N VAL A 84 -9.19 8.27 -15.26
CA VAL A 84 -9.13 8.47 -13.79
C VAL A 84 -9.77 9.80 -13.39
N ALA A 85 -9.69 10.82 -14.24
CA ALA A 85 -10.34 12.12 -14.04
C ALA A 85 -11.88 12.05 -13.94
N ARG A 86 -12.50 10.91 -14.26
CA ARG A 86 -13.94 10.68 -14.08
C ARG A 86 -14.31 10.25 -12.65
N ALA A 87 -13.33 9.87 -11.84
CA ALA A 87 -13.53 9.55 -10.44
C ALA A 87 -13.66 10.84 -9.61
N ALA A 88 -14.39 10.78 -8.51
CA ALA A 88 -14.38 11.85 -7.51
C ALA A 88 -13.13 11.79 -6.65
N TYR A 89 -12.61 10.59 -6.40
CA TYR A 89 -11.43 10.34 -5.58
C TYR A 89 -10.65 9.13 -6.11
N VAL A 90 -9.36 9.10 -5.81
CA VAL A 90 -8.54 7.90 -5.86
C VAL A 90 -8.05 7.56 -4.46
N ALA A 91 -7.87 6.28 -4.17
CA ALA A 91 -7.29 5.83 -2.92
C ALA A 91 -6.51 4.54 -3.17
N GLY A 92 -5.51 4.24 -2.36
CA GLY A 92 -4.91 2.92 -2.40
C GLY A 92 -4.30 2.52 -1.09
N HIS A 93 -4.20 1.21 -0.87
CA HIS A 93 -3.80 0.66 0.42
C HIS A 93 -2.26 0.60 0.51
N SER A 94 -1.67 1.36 1.44
CA SER A 94 -0.20 1.44 1.61
C SER A 94 0.52 1.80 0.30
N LEU A 95 1.22 0.86 -0.34
CA LEU A 95 1.85 1.10 -1.65
C LEU A 95 0.83 1.55 -2.71
N GLY A 96 -0.44 1.11 -2.60
CA GLY A 96 -1.49 1.49 -3.55
C GLY A 96 -1.72 3.00 -3.60
N GLU A 97 -1.36 3.76 -2.56
CA GLU A 97 -1.40 5.22 -2.58
C GLU A 97 -0.45 5.80 -3.65
N TYR A 98 0.72 5.18 -3.85
CA TYR A 98 1.64 5.53 -4.92
C TYR A 98 1.06 5.19 -6.29
N SER A 99 0.40 4.04 -6.43
CA SER A 99 -0.34 3.67 -7.66
C SER A 99 -1.46 4.67 -7.97
N ALA A 100 -2.20 5.11 -6.95
CA ALA A 100 -3.24 6.12 -7.07
C ALA A 100 -2.69 7.47 -7.54
N LEU A 101 -1.58 7.92 -6.94
CA LEU A 101 -0.89 9.15 -7.31
C LEU A 101 -0.32 9.10 -8.74
N ALA A 102 0.26 7.96 -9.14
CA ALA A 102 0.74 7.75 -10.51
C ALA A 102 -0.40 7.77 -11.53
N ALA A 103 -1.50 7.06 -11.23
CA ALA A 103 -2.69 7.03 -12.08
C ALA A 103 -3.37 8.41 -12.19
N ALA A 104 -3.35 9.20 -11.12
CA ALA A 104 -3.86 10.57 -11.10
C ALA A 104 -2.86 11.62 -11.62
N GLY A 105 -1.68 11.18 -12.10
CA GLY A 105 -0.67 12.05 -12.71
C GLY A 105 0.11 12.95 -11.77
N ALA A 106 0.04 12.73 -10.44
CA ALA A 106 0.79 13.49 -9.46
C ALA A 106 2.29 13.16 -9.46
N ILE A 107 2.63 11.89 -9.72
CA ILE A 107 4.00 11.39 -9.83
C ILE A 107 4.12 10.65 -11.17
N SER A 108 5.23 10.79 -11.87
CA SER A 108 5.44 10.05 -13.13
C SER A 108 5.50 8.53 -12.86
N LEU A 109 5.17 7.71 -13.86
CA LEU A 109 5.24 6.25 -13.74
C LEU A 109 6.68 5.80 -13.42
N SER A 110 7.65 6.29 -14.19
CA SER A 110 9.08 6.03 -13.97
C SER A 110 9.56 6.42 -12.56
N ASP A 111 9.19 7.60 -12.05
CA ASP A 111 9.61 8.02 -10.70
C ASP A 111 8.90 7.22 -9.62
N THR A 112 7.63 6.89 -9.82
CA THR A 112 6.86 6.02 -8.91
C THR A 112 7.50 4.63 -8.81
N ALA A 113 7.94 4.06 -9.94
CA ALA A 113 8.65 2.78 -9.94
C ALA A 113 9.93 2.85 -9.09
N ARG A 114 10.76 3.87 -9.30
CA ARG A 114 12.02 4.07 -8.53
C ARG A 114 11.75 4.29 -7.05
N LEU A 115 10.77 5.11 -6.71
CA LEU A 115 10.36 5.37 -5.32
C LEU A 115 9.88 4.08 -4.64
N LEU A 116 9.05 3.27 -5.31
CA LEU A 116 8.56 2.01 -4.74
C LEU A 116 9.63 0.93 -4.64
N LYS A 117 10.58 0.88 -5.59
CA LYS A 117 11.76 0.02 -5.49
C LYS A 117 12.58 0.40 -4.26
N LEU A 118 12.92 1.69 -4.11
CA LEU A 118 13.63 2.19 -2.93
C LEU A 118 12.85 1.92 -1.64
N ARG A 119 11.56 2.24 -1.59
CA ARG A 119 10.68 2.03 -0.44
C ARG A 119 10.68 0.56 -0.02
N GLY A 120 10.50 -0.35 -0.96
CA GLY A 120 10.50 -1.77 -0.68
C GLY A 120 11.83 -2.26 -0.11
N GLN A 121 12.95 -1.82 -0.69
CA GLN A 121 14.28 -2.18 -0.19
C GLN A 121 14.56 -1.57 1.19
N ALA A 122 14.21 -0.30 1.41
CA ALA A 122 14.41 0.42 2.66
C ALA A 122 13.59 -0.22 3.80
N MET A 123 12.31 -0.51 3.55
CA MET A 123 11.44 -1.17 4.53
C MET A 123 11.92 -2.58 4.89
N GLN A 124 12.43 -3.35 3.92
CA GLN A 124 12.98 -4.69 4.19
C GLN A 124 14.22 -4.67 5.08
N ARG A 125 15.12 -3.68 4.91
CA ARG A 125 16.38 -3.60 5.65
C ARG A 125 16.31 -2.78 6.94
N ALA A 126 15.21 -2.05 7.17
CA ALA A 126 15.07 -1.16 8.33
C ALA A 126 15.19 -1.89 9.68
N VAL A 127 14.76 -3.16 9.72
CA VAL A 127 14.83 -4.00 10.93
C VAL A 127 15.51 -5.33 10.58
N PRO A 128 16.47 -5.83 11.40
CA PRO A 128 17.08 -7.11 11.15
C PRO A 128 16.07 -8.26 11.08
N VAL A 129 16.31 -9.22 10.18
CA VAL A 129 15.44 -10.38 9.98
C VAL A 129 15.14 -11.08 11.31
N GLY A 130 13.86 -11.34 11.55
CA GLY A 130 13.36 -12.02 12.75
C GLY A 130 13.25 -11.14 14.00
N LYS A 131 13.60 -9.85 13.94
CA LYS A 131 13.42 -8.91 15.07
C LYS A 131 12.05 -8.24 15.08
N GLY A 132 11.46 -8.02 13.91
CA GLY A 132 10.10 -7.48 13.79
C GLY A 132 9.07 -8.54 13.40
N ALA A 133 7.80 -8.22 13.63
CA ALA A 133 6.67 -9.03 13.19
C ALA A 133 5.43 -8.19 12.88
N MET A 134 4.48 -8.81 12.18
CA MET A 134 3.12 -8.30 12.03
C MET A 134 2.12 -9.43 12.30
N ALA A 135 0.93 -9.09 12.79
CA ALA A 135 -0.15 -10.05 13.02
C ALA A 135 -1.51 -9.48 12.65
N SER A 136 -2.32 -10.28 11.98
CA SER A 136 -3.71 -9.97 11.63
C SER A 136 -4.64 -10.44 12.75
N LEU A 137 -5.36 -9.48 13.34
CA LEU A 137 -6.42 -9.71 14.31
C LEU A 137 -7.74 -9.78 13.54
N ILE A 138 -8.49 -10.86 13.74
CA ILE A 138 -9.64 -11.25 12.92
C ILE A 138 -10.81 -11.67 13.80
N GLY A 139 -12.02 -11.24 13.46
CA GLY A 139 -13.26 -11.79 14.02
C GLY A 139 -14.32 -10.73 14.30
N PRO A 140 -15.58 -11.12 14.55
CA PRO A 140 -16.71 -10.19 14.61
C PRO A 140 -16.61 -9.14 15.73
N LYS A 141 -15.85 -9.41 16.79
CA LYS A 141 -15.58 -8.49 17.90
C LYS A 141 -14.29 -7.69 17.72
N THR A 142 -13.54 -7.93 16.65
CA THR A 142 -12.26 -7.25 16.42
C THR A 142 -12.53 -5.87 15.85
N ASP A 143 -12.27 -4.86 16.65
CA ASP A 143 -12.28 -3.46 16.24
C ASP A 143 -10.96 -2.79 16.61
N LEU A 144 -10.87 -1.50 16.31
CA LEU A 144 -9.68 -0.72 16.58
C LEU A 144 -9.35 -0.63 18.07
N ALA A 145 -10.36 -0.53 18.94
CA ALA A 145 -10.15 -0.41 20.38
C ALA A 145 -9.56 -1.69 20.97
N LEU A 146 -10.05 -2.87 20.55
CA LEU A 146 -9.49 -4.16 20.91
C LEU A 146 -8.03 -4.27 20.46
N ALA A 147 -7.74 -3.90 19.21
CA ALA A 147 -6.38 -3.96 18.67
C ALA A 147 -5.42 -3.00 19.39
N GLU A 148 -5.87 -1.80 19.75
CA GLU A 148 -5.09 -0.85 20.55
C GLU A 148 -4.86 -1.35 21.98
N GLU A 149 -5.82 -2.04 22.59
CA GLU A 149 -5.62 -2.69 23.89
C GLU A 149 -4.60 -3.83 23.82
N ALA A 150 -4.70 -4.68 22.80
CA ALA A 150 -3.73 -5.74 22.55
C ALA A 150 -2.31 -5.17 22.33
N ALA A 151 -2.18 -4.14 21.49
CA ALA A 151 -0.91 -3.47 21.22
C ALA A 151 -0.32 -2.79 22.48
N ARG A 152 -1.16 -2.16 23.32
CA ARG A 152 -0.73 -1.62 24.62
C ARG A 152 -0.16 -2.68 25.54
N ALA A 153 -0.77 -3.87 25.61
CA ALA A 153 -0.23 -4.98 26.39
C ALA A 153 1.11 -5.47 25.82
N GLY A 154 1.21 -5.61 24.49
CA GLY A 154 2.45 -5.96 23.81
C GLY A 154 3.58 -4.95 24.06
N SER A 155 3.24 -3.67 24.24
CA SER A 155 4.20 -2.58 24.45
C SER A 155 5.08 -2.76 25.71
N ALA A 156 4.72 -3.67 26.62
CA ALA A 156 5.56 -4.07 27.74
C ALA A 156 6.86 -4.78 27.32
N ALA A 157 6.96 -5.28 26.08
CA ALA A 157 8.12 -6.01 25.56
C ALA A 157 8.78 -5.37 24.32
N GLY A 158 8.44 -4.11 24.00
CA GLY A 158 8.99 -3.39 22.85
C GLY A 158 7.94 -2.55 22.14
N VAL A 159 8.22 -2.12 20.91
CA VAL A 159 7.25 -1.42 20.07
C VAL A 159 6.15 -2.38 19.65
N CYS A 160 4.88 -2.03 19.87
CA CYS A 160 3.74 -2.69 19.25
C CYS A 160 2.62 -1.66 19.03
N VAL A 161 2.19 -1.49 17.79
CA VAL A 161 1.15 -0.53 17.40
C VAL A 161 0.19 -1.15 16.40
N VAL A 162 -0.97 -0.51 16.21
CA VAL A 162 -1.87 -0.82 15.11
C VAL A 162 -1.30 -0.25 13.81
N ALA A 163 -0.93 -1.15 12.91
CA ALA A 163 -0.34 -0.90 11.60
C ALA A 163 -1.40 -0.58 10.54
N ASN A 164 -2.48 -1.38 10.50
CA ASN A 164 -3.54 -1.24 9.52
C ASN A 164 -4.92 -1.38 10.18
N ASP A 165 -5.77 -0.39 10.02
CA ASP A 165 -7.20 -0.48 10.33
C ASP A 165 -7.96 -0.73 9.02
N ASN A 166 -8.13 -2.02 8.66
CA ASN A 166 -8.62 -2.40 7.33
C ASN A 166 -10.15 -2.38 7.25
N ASN A 167 -10.82 -3.06 8.17
CA ASN A 167 -12.27 -3.09 8.27
C ASN A 167 -12.71 -3.56 9.67
N LYS A 168 -14.02 -3.48 9.94
CA LYS A 168 -14.60 -4.12 11.11
C LYS A 168 -14.39 -5.63 11.01
N GLY A 169 -13.63 -6.16 11.95
CA GLY A 169 -13.26 -7.57 12.00
C GLY A 169 -11.90 -7.90 11.38
N ASN A 170 -11.13 -6.91 10.90
CA ASN A 170 -9.76 -7.09 10.46
C ASN A 170 -8.88 -5.86 10.76
N VAL A 171 -7.95 -6.04 11.71
CA VAL A 171 -6.96 -5.02 12.09
C VAL A 171 -5.59 -5.69 12.16
N VAL A 172 -4.53 -5.01 11.72
CA VAL A 172 -3.16 -5.54 11.75
C VAL A 172 -2.36 -4.77 12.79
N ILE A 173 -1.61 -5.50 13.61
CA ILE A 173 -0.61 -4.94 14.53
C ILE A 173 0.80 -5.23 14.01
N SER A 174 1.76 -4.36 14.33
CA SER A 174 3.17 -4.54 13.99
C SER A 174 4.10 -3.95 15.03
N GLY A 175 5.35 -4.43 15.03
CA GLY A 175 6.40 -3.95 15.92
C GLY A 175 7.47 -4.99 16.19
N ASP A 176 8.08 -4.94 17.37
CA ASP A 176 9.03 -5.93 17.84
C ASP A 176 8.38 -7.31 17.94
N LYS A 177 9.09 -8.35 17.53
CA LYS A 177 8.55 -9.71 17.51
C LYS A 177 7.99 -10.14 18.87
N ALA A 178 8.74 -9.92 19.95
CA ALA A 178 8.30 -10.27 21.30
C ALA A 178 7.04 -9.48 21.74
N ALA A 179 6.97 -8.20 21.36
CA ALA A 179 5.83 -7.34 21.67
C ALA A 179 4.56 -7.77 20.90
N VAL A 180 4.72 -8.11 19.61
CA VAL A 180 3.62 -8.65 18.79
C VAL A 180 3.16 -10.01 19.31
N ASP A 181 4.08 -10.90 19.68
CA ASP A 181 3.74 -12.21 20.25
C ASP A 181 2.91 -12.07 21.54
N LEU A 182 3.24 -11.11 22.42
CA LEU A 182 2.42 -10.80 23.60
C LEU A 182 1.05 -10.18 23.25
N ALA A 183 1.02 -9.27 22.27
CA ALA A 183 -0.22 -8.65 21.82
C ALA A 183 -1.17 -9.68 21.18
N ILE A 184 -0.65 -10.70 20.49
CA ILE A 184 -1.42 -11.83 19.95
C ILE A 184 -2.15 -12.56 21.09
N GLU A 185 -1.46 -12.89 22.19
CA GLU A 185 -2.09 -13.57 23.32
C GLU A 185 -3.16 -12.68 23.97
N LYS A 186 -2.88 -11.39 24.15
CA LYS A 186 -3.88 -10.45 24.65
C LYS A 186 -5.11 -10.34 23.74
N ALA A 187 -4.91 -10.27 22.42
CA ALA A 187 -6.00 -10.20 21.47
C ALA A 187 -6.90 -11.45 21.52
N LYS A 188 -6.32 -12.64 21.74
CA LYS A 188 -7.07 -13.89 21.94
C LYS A 188 -7.92 -13.84 23.19
N GLU A 189 -7.39 -13.35 24.31
CA GLU A 189 -8.17 -13.14 25.54
C GLU A 189 -9.36 -12.20 25.33
N LEU A 190 -9.17 -11.14 24.53
CA LEU A 190 -10.21 -10.18 24.17
C LEU A 190 -11.22 -10.72 23.14
N GLY A 191 -11.00 -11.92 22.62
CA GLY A 191 -11.92 -12.63 21.73
C GLY A 191 -11.65 -12.45 20.23
N ALA A 192 -10.48 -11.94 19.84
CA ALA A 192 -10.02 -11.94 18.46
C ALA A 192 -9.25 -13.23 18.12
N ARG A 193 -9.40 -13.74 16.89
CA ARG A 193 -8.41 -14.66 16.33
C ARG A 193 -7.18 -13.84 15.92
N ALA A 194 -5.99 -14.30 16.22
CA ALA A 194 -4.75 -13.61 15.86
C ALA A 194 -3.85 -14.53 15.04
N ILE A 195 -3.41 -14.06 13.87
CA ILE A 195 -2.62 -14.83 12.89
C ILE A 195 -1.34 -14.05 12.56
N PRO A 196 -0.14 -14.57 12.87
CA PRO A 196 1.12 -13.99 12.40
C PRO A 196 1.14 -13.89 10.87
N LEU A 197 1.58 -12.76 10.34
CA LEU A 197 1.74 -12.57 8.90
C LEU A 197 3.12 -13.04 8.45
N ASN A 198 3.18 -13.69 7.29
CA ASN A 198 4.43 -14.09 6.66
C ASN A 198 5.05 -12.89 5.93
N VAL A 199 5.63 -11.97 6.71
CA VAL A 199 6.27 -10.74 6.21
C VAL A 199 7.70 -10.63 6.73
N SER A 200 8.53 -9.90 5.99
CA SER A 200 9.95 -9.76 6.25
C SER A 200 10.30 -8.66 7.27
N ALA A 201 9.37 -7.74 7.55
CA ALA A 201 9.60 -6.58 8.42
C ALA A 201 8.29 -6.08 9.07
N PRO A 202 8.38 -5.32 10.18
CA PRO A 202 7.23 -4.79 10.90
C PRO A 202 6.78 -3.46 10.26
N PHE A 203 6.08 -3.53 9.13
CA PHE A 203 5.65 -2.34 8.40
C PHE A 203 4.69 -1.46 9.20
N HIS A 204 4.65 -0.15 8.92
CA HIS A 204 3.72 0.81 9.52
C HIS A 204 3.82 0.91 11.05
N CYS A 205 5.05 0.93 11.57
CA CYS A 205 5.32 1.20 12.97
C CYS A 205 6.59 2.04 13.16
N PRO A 206 6.87 2.56 14.37
CA PRO A 206 8.07 3.33 14.68
C PRO A 206 9.40 2.67 14.30
N LEU A 207 9.48 1.34 14.26
CA LEU A 207 10.70 0.63 13.84
C LEU A 207 11.07 0.85 12.36
N MET A 208 10.13 1.39 11.55
CA MET A 208 10.38 1.75 10.16
C MET A 208 10.98 3.15 9.98
N GLN A 209 11.35 3.86 11.05
CA GLN A 209 11.95 5.19 10.95
C GLN A 209 13.14 5.27 9.99
N PRO A 210 14.10 4.31 9.98
CA PRO A 210 15.19 4.33 9.00
C PRO A 210 14.69 4.33 7.55
N ALA A 211 13.62 3.59 7.24
CA ALA A 211 13.02 3.60 5.91
C ALA A 211 12.29 4.91 5.62
N ALA A 212 11.65 5.53 6.61
CA ALA A 212 11.02 6.83 6.47
C ALA A 212 12.05 7.92 6.15
N ASP A 213 13.23 7.87 6.78
CA ASP A 213 14.31 8.83 6.54
C ASP A 213 14.86 8.71 5.10
N GLU A 214 15.06 7.49 4.61
CA GLU A 214 15.46 7.24 3.22
C GLU A 214 14.38 7.73 2.22
N MET A 215 13.11 7.49 2.54
CA MET A 215 11.99 7.98 1.73
C MET A 215 11.87 9.50 1.78
N ALA A 216 12.15 10.15 2.91
CA ALA A 216 12.16 11.60 3.01
C ALA A 216 13.21 12.23 2.08
N ALA A 217 14.41 11.64 2.02
CA ALA A 217 15.45 12.09 1.10
C ALA A 217 15.02 11.93 -0.36
N ALA A 218 14.53 10.76 -0.76
CA ALA A 218 14.12 10.51 -2.14
C ALA A 218 12.89 11.33 -2.56
N LEU A 219 11.93 11.50 -1.64
CA LEU A 219 10.76 12.32 -1.89
C LEU A 219 11.09 13.80 -1.91
N ALA A 220 12.16 14.30 -1.28
CA ALA A 220 12.56 15.71 -1.42
C ALA A 220 12.93 16.07 -2.87
N ASP A 221 13.56 15.14 -3.59
CA ASP A 221 13.99 15.32 -4.98
C ASP A 221 12.90 14.95 -6.00
N ALA A 222 11.88 14.20 -5.57
CA ALA A 222 10.81 13.75 -6.46
C ALA A 222 9.95 14.92 -6.94
N LYS A 223 9.64 14.95 -8.24
CA LYS A 223 8.64 15.87 -8.78
C LYS A 223 7.25 15.36 -8.46
N ILE A 224 6.56 16.05 -7.56
CA ILE A 224 5.17 15.82 -7.21
C ILE A 224 4.36 17.04 -7.62
N ILE A 225 3.28 16.82 -8.36
CA ILE A 225 2.31 17.86 -8.73
C ILE A 225 0.94 17.53 -8.17
N ALA A 226 0.02 18.49 -8.19
CA ALA A 226 -1.36 18.25 -7.78
C ALA A 226 -1.98 17.13 -8.66
N PRO A 227 -2.59 16.09 -8.06
CA PRO A 227 -3.28 15.05 -8.81
C PRO A 227 -4.52 15.63 -9.50
N VAL A 228 -4.90 15.05 -10.65
CA VAL A 228 -6.10 15.52 -11.40
C VAL A 228 -7.41 15.26 -10.65
N VAL A 229 -7.38 14.35 -9.67
CA VAL A 229 -8.46 14.03 -8.73
C VAL A 229 -7.85 13.84 -7.34
N PRO A 230 -8.50 14.28 -6.25
CA PRO A 230 -7.91 14.16 -4.91
C PRO A 230 -7.61 12.72 -4.53
N VAL A 231 -6.46 12.52 -3.85
CA VAL A 231 -6.10 11.23 -3.25
C VAL A 231 -6.60 11.18 -1.81
N VAL A 232 -7.26 10.10 -1.39
CA VAL A 232 -7.60 9.89 0.03
C VAL A 232 -6.39 9.26 0.70
N ALA A 233 -5.64 10.07 1.45
CA ALA A 233 -4.37 9.68 2.04
C ALA A 233 -4.55 8.70 3.21
N ASN A 234 -3.69 7.69 3.31
CA ASN A 234 -3.82 6.63 4.32
C ASN A 234 -3.67 7.13 5.76
N VAL A 235 -2.85 8.16 5.98
CA VAL A 235 -2.52 8.71 7.30
C VAL A 235 -3.65 9.57 7.86
N THR A 236 -4.31 10.36 7.02
CA THR A 236 -5.33 11.32 7.45
C THR A 236 -6.75 10.79 7.24
N ALA A 237 -6.94 9.78 6.38
CA ALA A 237 -8.24 9.32 5.90
C ALA A 237 -9.09 10.48 5.31
N ARG A 238 -8.42 11.43 4.64
CA ARG A 238 -9.02 12.63 4.05
C ARG A 238 -8.45 12.89 2.65
N PRO A 239 -9.21 13.56 1.77
CA PRO A 239 -8.76 13.87 0.42
C PRO A 239 -7.67 14.94 0.48
N GLU A 240 -6.68 14.82 -0.40
CA GLU A 240 -5.57 15.76 -0.52
C GLU A 240 -5.24 16.01 -2.00
N THR A 241 -4.85 17.25 -2.29
CA THR A 241 -4.40 17.71 -3.61
C THR A 241 -3.11 18.53 -3.57
N ASP A 242 -2.73 19.04 -2.39
CA ASP A 242 -1.51 19.80 -2.20
C ASP A 242 -0.29 18.87 -2.27
N ALA A 243 0.59 19.14 -3.24
CA ALA A 243 1.76 18.31 -3.51
C ALA A 243 2.73 18.22 -2.33
N GLU A 244 2.88 19.29 -1.54
CA GLU A 244 3.78 19.30 -0.38
C GLU A 244 3.17 18.59 0.82
N VAL A 245 1.84 18.68 1.00
CA VAL A 245 1.15 17.86 1.98
C VAL A 245 1.25 16.38 1.61
N ILE A 246 1.00 16.01 0.35
CA ILE A 246 1.17 14.63 -0.15
C ILE A 246 2.58 14.13 0.13
N ARG A 247 3.61 14.92 -0.21
CA ARG A 247 5.02 14.56 0.04
C ARG A 247 5.27 14.21 1.50
N ARG A 248 4.80 15.05 2.44
CA ARG A 248 4.93 14.81 3.88
C ARG A 248 4.17 13.55 4.31
N LEU A 249 2.94 13.37 3.84
CA LEU A 249 2.10 12.23 4.21
C LEU A 249 2.69 10.91 3.70
N LEU A 250 3.34 10.88 2.52
CA LEU A 250 4.00 9.69 2.00
C LEU A 250 5.19 9.23 2.86
N VAL A 251 5.91 10.18 3.47
CA VAL A 251 6.96 9.87 4.46
C VAL A 251 6.33 9.32 5.75
N GLU A 252 5.34 10.04 6.29
CA GLU A 252 4.63 9.66 7.52
C GLU A 252 3.96 8.27 7.40
N GLN A 253 3.47 7.92 6.20
CA GLN A 253 2.84 6.64 5.90
C GLN A 253 3.73 5.42 6.21
N VAL A 254 5.06 5.56 6.11
CA VAL A 254 6.00 4.44 6.31
C VAL A 254 5.97 3.95 7.77
N THR A 255 5.83 4.86 8.72
CA THR A 255 5.76 4.58 10.17
C THR A 255 4.35 4.69 10.73
N GLY A 256 3.45 5.36 10.01
CA GLY A 256 2.09 5.66 10.41
C GLY A 256 1.08 4.57 10.06
N ARG A 257 -0.06 4.60 10.75
CA ARG A 257 -1.17 3.67 10.53
C ARG A 257 -1.80 3.88 9.16
N VAL A 258 -2.09 2.79 8.47
CA VAL A 258 -2.96 2.77 7.28
C VAL A 258 -4.41 2.76 7.74
N ARG A 259 -5.10 3.92 7.69
CA ARG A 259 -6.47 4.11 8.18
C ARG A 259 -7.51 3.76 7.12
N TRP A 260 -7.39 2.58 6.51
CA TRP A 260 -8.18 2.19 5.33
C TRP A 260 -9.70 2.16 5.59
N ARG A 261 -10.12 1.61 6.72
CA ARG A 261 -11.54 1.59 7.13
C ARG A 261 -12.10 3.01 7.19
N GLU A 262 -11.38 3.93 7.83
CA GLU A 262 -11.79 5.34 7.94
C GLU A 262 -11.82 6.02 6.57
N SER A 263 -10.85 5.75 5.69
CA SER A 263 -10.85 6.26 4.31
C SER A 263 -12.08 5.80 3.53
N MET A 264 -12.44 4.52 3.64
CA MET A 264 -13.63 3.94 3.00
C MET A 264 -14.93 4.51 3.58
N GLU A 265 -15.03 4.61 4.90
CA GLU A 265 -16.18 5.18 5.60
C GLU A 265 -16.37 6.66 5.23
N TRP A 266 -15.29 7.45 5.21
CA TRP A 266 -15.33 8.86 4.81
C TRP A 266 -15.78 9.01 3.35
N MET A 267 -15.18 8.25 2.43
CA MET A 267 -15.56 8.30 1.00
C MET A 267 -17.04 7.97 0.80
N ALA A 268 -17.56 6.94 1.48
CA ALA A 268 -18.95 6.50 1.35
C ALA A 268 -19.96 7.45 2.01
N SER A 269 -19.53 8.22 3.02
CA SER A 269 -20.38 9.16 3.75
C SER A 269 -20.17 10.60 3.27
N GLU A 270 -19.26 11.34 3.90
CA GLU A 270 -18.94 12.73 3.60
C GLU A 270 -18.49 12.95 2.14
N GLY A 271 -17.73 12.01 1.58
CA GLY A 271 -17.27 12.05 0.19
C GLY A 271 -18.36 11.75 -0.85
N GLY A 272 -19.51 11.22 -0.42
CA GLY A 272 -20.66 10.92 -1.29
C GLY A 272 -20.41 9.85 -2.35
N VAL A 273 -19.37 9.03 -2.22
CA VAL A 273 -19.04 7.94 -3.16
C VAL A 273 -20.07 6.83 -3.04
N THR A 274 -20.61 6.42 -4.20
CA THR A 274 -21.66 5.39 -4.29
C THR A 274 -21.20 4.14 -5.03
N ARG A 275 -20.04 4.20 -5.70
CA ARG A 275 -19.43 3.08 -6.41
C ARG A 275 -17.93 3.10 -6.17
N PHE A 276 -17.38 1.93 -5.85
CA PHE A 276 -15.96 1.70 -5.68
C PHE A 276 -15.53 0.67 -6.71
N VAL A 277 -14.40 0.92 -7.39
CA VAL A 277 -13.82 0.00 -8.36
C VAL A 277 -12.36 -0.19 -8.01
N GLU A 278 -11.96 -1.42 -7.76
CA GLU A 278 -10.55 -1.78 -7.59
C GLU A 278 -9.88 -1.93 -8.96
N VAL A 279 -8.69 -1.35 -9.11
CA VAL A 279 -7.94 -1.26 -10.37
C VAL A 279 -6.52 -1.80 -10.13
N GLY A 280 -6.29 -3.07 -10.48
CA GLY A 280 -4.99 -3.72 -10.31
C GLY A 280 -5.09 -5.24 -10.21
N SER A 281 -4.08 -5.85 -9.58
CA SER A 281 -4.07 -7.29 -9.24
C SER A 281 -4.65 -7.48 -7.85
N GLY A 282 -5.68 -8.33 -7.72
CA GLY A 282 -6.43 -8.56 -6.49
C GLY A 282 -7.86 -8.99 -6.78
#